data_AF-A0AAE4CDD2-F1
#
_entry.id   AF-A0AAE4CDD2-F1
#
_cell.length_a   1.000
_cell.length_b   1.000
_cell.length_c   1.000
_cell.angle_alpha   90.00
_cell.angle_beta   90.00
_cell.angle_gamma   90.00
#
_symmetry.space_group_name_H-M   'P 1'
#
loop_
_entity.id
_entity.type
_entity.pdbx_description
1 polymer ?
#
loop_
_entity_poly.entity_id
_entity_poly.type
_entity_poly.pdbx_seq_one_letter_code
_entity_poly.pdbx_strand_id
1 'polypeptide(L)' 'MSDRRKRLVWLRDRLDTELESAEGRDVAALSRELRAVLVEIDSIPDAASNAPADEIAKRREERRRAAAQRAASE' A
#
# COMPACT_ATOMS: atom_id res chain seq x y z
N MET A 1 -4.61 -16.21 11.40
CA MET A 1 -3.64 -15.32 10.71
C MET A 1 -2.48 -16.18 10.21
N SER A 2 -2.24 -16.24 8.90
CA SER A 2 -1.20 -17.08 8.28
C SER A 2 0.21 -16.59 8.63
N ASP A 3 1.19 -17.50 8.74
CA ASP A 3 2.61 -17.16 9.01
C ASP A 3 3.19 -16.24 7.94
N ARG A 4 2.73 -16.32 6.68
CA ARG A 4 3.11 -15.38 5.62
C ARG A 4 2.65 -13.95 5.95
N ARG A 5 1.40 -13.79 6.42
CA ARG A 5 0.86 -12.48 6.78
C ARG A 5 1.62 -11.87 7.96
N LYS A 6 1.97 -12.67 8.97
CA LYS A 6 2.78 -12.19 10.12
C LYS A 6 4.14 -11.65 9.67
N ARG A 7 4.82 -12.36 8.76
CA ARG A 7 6.12 -11.91 8.22
C ARG A 7 6.01 -10.61 7.43
N LEU A 8 4.98 -10.48 6.60
CA LEU A 8 4.74 -9.26 5.82
C LEU A 8 4.40 -8.07 6.73
N VAL A 9 3.60 -8.27 7.78
CA VAL A 9 3.31 -7.23 8.77
C VAL A 9 4.58 -6.78 9.49
N TRP A 10 5.43 -7.72 9.92
CA TRP A 10 6.72 -7.39 10.51
C TRP A 10 7.61 -6.59 9.52
N LEU A 11 7.64 -6.98 8.25
CA LEU A 11 8.41 -6.28 7.22
C LEU A 11 7.88 -4.88 6.96
N ARG A 12 6.55 -4.69 6.95
CA ARG A 12 5.90 -3.38 6.87
C ARG A 12 6.39 -2.48 8.02
N ASP A 13 6.30 -2.97 9.25
CA ASP A 13 6.66 -2.18 10.45
C ASP A 13 8.13 -1.77 10.41
N ARG A 14 9.02 -2.68 9.98
CA ARG A 14 10.42 -2.38 9.78
C ARG A 14 10.64 -1.31 8.71
N LEU A 15 10.02 -1.46 7.54
CA LEU A 15 10.15 -0.48 6.45
C LEU A 15 9.64 0.90 6.85
N ASP A 16 8.58 0.97 7.66
CA ASP A 16 8.04 2.23 8.17
C ASP A 16 9.05 2.93 9.11
N THR A 17 9.66 2.18 10.04
CA THR A 17 10.73 2.70 10.92
C THR A 17 11.95 3.18 10.12
N GLU A 18 12.37 2.45 9.10
CA GLU A 18 13.50 2.86 8.26
C GLU A 18 13.14 4.10 7.43
N LEU A 19 11.88 4.22 6.98
CA LEU A 19 11.40 5.39 6.24
C LEU A 19 11.41 6.67 7.08
N GLU A 20 11.12 6.59 8.37
CA GLU A 20 11.14 7.74 9.30
C GLU A 20 12.52 8.41 9.39
N SER A 21 13.60 7.63 9.20
CA SER A 21 14.97 8.12 9.26
C SER A 21 15.66 8.23 7.89
N ALA A 22 14.96 7.87 6.81
CA ALA A 22 15.51 7.88 5.47
C ALA A 22 15.56 9.29 4.87
N GLU A 23 16.61 9.57 4.11
CA GLU A 23 16.79 10.84 3.40
C GLU A 23 17.15 10.61 1.93
N GLY A 24 16.83 11.59 1.09
CA GLY A 24 17.23 11.61 -0.32
C GLY A 24 16.74 10.40 -1.11
N ARG A 25 17.68 9.66 -1.70
CA ARG A 25 17.40 8.58 -2.67
C ARG A 25 16.73 7.36 -2.02
N ASP A 26 16.98 7.13 -0.74
CA ASP A 26 16.53 5.92 -0.05
C ASP A 26 15.05 5.98 0.29
N VAL A 27 14.50 7.18 0.54
CA VAL A 27 13.06 7.41 0.76
C VAL A 27 12.23 6.86 -0.40
N ALA A 28 12.65 7.12 -1.65
CA ALA A 28 11.92 6.68 -2.83
C ALA A 28 12.01 5.17 -3.05
N ALA A 29 13.10 4.53 -2.62
CA ALA A 29 13.26 3.08 -2.70
C ALA A 29 12.42 2.38 -1.63
N LEU A 30 12.56 2.79 -0.37
CA LEU A 30 11.81 2.28 0.78
C LEU A 30 10.30 2.48 0.61
N SER A 31 9.85 3.64 0.10
CA SER A 31 8.44 3.89 -0.20
C SER A 31 7.85 2.92 -1.24
N ARG A 32 8.65 2.52 -2.23
CA ARG A 32 8.23 1.57 -3.27
C ARG A 32 8.11 0.16 -2.69
N GLU A 33 9.07 -0.24 -1.87
CA GLU A 33 9.08 -1.54 -1.21
C GLU A 33 7.92 -1.64 -0.20
N LEU A 34 7.70 -0.62 0.63
CA LEU A 34 6.58 -0.54 1.56
C LEU A 34 5.24 -0.67 0.83
N ARG A 35 5.08 0.02 -0.30
CA ARG A 35 3.87 -0.10 -1.13
C ARG A 35 3.68 -1.53 -1.65
N ALA A 36 4.74 -2.22 -2.05
CA ALA A 36 4.67 -3.60 -2.52
C ALA A 36 4.23 -4.54 -1.39
N VAL A 37 4.81 -4.40 -0.19
CA VAL A 37 4.46 -5.19 1.00
C VAL A 37 3.00 -4.98 1.40
N LEU A 38 2.52 -3.74 1.41
CA LEU A 38 1.11 -3.44 1.71
C LEU A 38 0.16 -4.10 0.71
N VAL A 39 0.47 -4.05 -0.59
CA VAL A 39 -0.33 -4.73 -1.62
C VAL A 39 -0.34 -6.24 -1.40
N GLU A 40 0.79 -6.83 -1.01
CA GLU A 40 0.86 -8.27 -0.74
C GLU A 40 0.03 -8.65 0.50
N ILE A 41 0.09 -7.84 1.57
CA ILE A 41 -0.76 -8.04 2.75
C ILE A 41 -2.25 -7.98 2.38
N ASP A 42 -2.65 -6.97 1.60
CA ASP A 42 -4.02 -6.78 1.13
C ASP A 42 -4.48 -7.96 0.24
N SER A 43 -3.55 -8.59 -0.50
CA SER A 43 -3.84 -9.73 -1.36
C SER A 43 -4.05 -11.04 -0.61
N ILE A 44 -3.60 -11.15 0.65
CA ILE A 44 -3.82 -12.33 1.46
C ILE A 44 -5.28 -12.29 1.91
N PRO A 45 -6.13 -13.26 1.50
CA PRO A 45 -7.51 -13.30 1.97
C PRO A 45 -7.50 -13.43 3.49
N ASP A 46 -8.07 -12.47 4.20
CA ASP A 46 -8.33 -12.65 5.62
C ASP A 46 -9.44 -13.67 5.73
N ALA A 47 -9.22 -14.73 6.52
CA ALA A 47 -10.27 -15.71 6.83
C ALA A 47 -11.53 -15.06 7.46
N ALA A 48 -11.47 -13.78 7.84
CA ALA A 48 -12.55 -12.99 8.41
C ALA A 48 -13.03 -11.81 7.53
N SER A 49 -12.39 -11.50 6.40
CA SER A 49 -12.71 -10.29 5.62
C SER A 49 -13.00 -10.62 4.16
N ASN A 50 -14.24 -11.02 3.91
CA ASN A 50 -14.86 -11.02 2.59
C ASN A 50 -15.29 -9.58 2.20
N ALA A 51 -14.41 -8.58 2.35
CA ALA A 51 -14.62 -7.29 1.70
C ALA A 51 -13.98 -7.38 0.31
N PRO A 52 -14.74 -7.33 -0.80
CA PRO A 52 -14.21 -7.67 -2.11
C PRO A 52 -13.13 -6.67 -2.50
N ALA A 53 -12.03 -7.16 -3.08
CA ALA A 53 -10.94 -6.35 -3.65
C ALA A 53 -11.42 -5.22 -4.58
N ASP A 54 -12.67 -5.30 -5.06
CA ASP A 54 -13.39 -4.28 -5.79
C ASP A 54 -13.47 -2.92 -5.06
N GLU A 55 -13.58 -2.87 -3.74
CA GLU A 55 -13.67 -1.58 -3.03
C GLU A 55 -12.36 -0.79 -3.06
N ILE A 56 -11.22 -1.48 -2.96
CA ILE A 56 -9.90 -0.85 -3.03
C ILE A 56 -9.61 -0.42 -4.48
N ALA A 57 -9.96 -1.26 -5.47
CA ALA A 57 -9.85 -0.91 -6.88
C ALA A 57 -10.72 0.32 -7.22
N LYS A 58 -11.94 0.38 -6.70
CA LYS A 58 -12.88 1.50 -6.85
C LYS A 58 -12.34 2.79 -6.21
N ARG A 59 -11.79 2.74 -4.99
CA ARG A 59 -11.16 3.90 -4.36
C ARG A 59 -9.89 4.38 -5.08
N ARG A 60 -9.18 3.50 -5.79
CA ARG A 60 -8.02 3.87 -6.62
C ARG A 60 -8.46 4.51 -7.94
N GLU A 61 -9.51 3.98 -8.56
CA GLU A 61 -10.16 4.56 -9.75
C GLU A 61 -10.70 5.97 -9.47
N GLU A 62 -11.40 6.15 -8.36
CA GLU A 62 -11.96 7.44 -7.92
C GLU A 62 -10.85 8.48 -7.71
N ARG A 63 -9.74 8.09 -7.06
CA ARG A 63 -8.58 8.98 -6.89
C ARG A 63 -7.92 9.37 -8.21
N ARG A 64 -7.78 8.43 -9.16
CA ARG A 64 -7.24 8.73 -10.51
C ARG A 64 -8.15 9.71 -11.26
N ARG A 65 -9.46 9.50 -11.22
CA ARG A 65 -10.44 10.40 -11.87
C ARG A 65 -10.42 11.80 -11.26
N ALA A 66 -10.35 11.92 -9.94
CA ALA A 66 -10.26 13.20 -9.26
C ALA A 66 -8.98 13.97 -9.63
N ALA A 67 -7.84 13.27 -9.76
CA ALA A 67 -6.58 13.87 -10.21
C ALA A 67 -6.65 14.34 -11.67
N ALA A 68 -7.25 13.54 -12.55
CA ALA A 68 -7.43 13.89 -13.96
C ALA A 68 -8.36 15.10 -14.17
N GLN A 69 -9.44 15.21 -13.36
CA GLN A 69 -10.35 16.36 -13.42
C GLN A 69 -9.68 17.66 -12.95
N ARG A 70 -8.80 17.60 -11.94
CA ARG A 70 -8.03 18.76 -11.48
C ARG A 70 -7.05 19.24 -12.55
N ALA A 71 -6.34 18.31 -13.21
CA ALA A 71 -5.39 18.64 -14.27
C ALA A 71 -6.05 19.17 -15.56
N ALA A 72 -7.35 18.93 -15.77
CA ALA A 72 -8.10 19.44 -16.92
C ALA A 72 -8.80 20.79 -16.65
N SER A 73 -8.74 21.29 -15.41
CA SER A 73 -9.37 22.55 -14.98
C SER A 73 -8.36 23.69 -14.77
N GLU A 74 -7.07 23.44 -15.04
CA GLU A 74 -5.97 24.41 -15.12
C GLU A 74 -5.63 24.71 -16.58
#